data_AF-A0A518C3Q1-F1
#
_entry.id   AF-A0A518C3Q1-F1
#
_cell.length_a   1.000
_cell.length_b   1.000
_cell.length_c   1.000
_cell.angle_alpha   90.00
_cell.angle_beta   90.00
_cell.angle_gamma   90.00
#
_symmetry.space_group_name_H-M   'P 1'
#
loop_
_entity.id
_entity.type
_entity.pdbx_description
1 polymer ?
#
loop_
_entity_poly.entity_id
_entity_poly.type
_entity_poly.pdbx_seq_one_letter_code
_entity_poly.pdbx_strand_id
1 'polypeptide(L)'
;MHFIFVICGIALTALAWGSYGPVLHEGQHYLGNDRIKPLICVGLAYLVVAVIIPSAILIAQGKFTTDWTFSGFSWSFIAGTCGTFGAFGLILALTNGGKPWIVMPLVFGFAPIVTTIISLFTKNLWSQAGPVFYAGIIMTIAGAVTVLLFAPKGAPPQKSAHAPEKTEEVSKAEPTQQPSAIEKLTGKSQAKSE
;
A
#
# COMPACT_ATOMS: atom_id res chain seq x y z
N MET A 1 2.35 25.41 21.63
CA MET A 1 3.35 24.49 21.05
C MET A 1 2.74 23.16 20.58
N HIS A 2 1.88 22.47 21.35
CA HIS A 2 1.26 21.20 20.91
C HIS A 2 0.46 21.27 19.60
N PHE A 3 -0.29 22.34 19.37
CA PHE A 3 -1.07 22.49 18.13
C PHE A 3 -0.19 22.55 16.87
N ILE A 4 1.02 23.12 16.97
CA ILE A 4 2.00 23.17 15.88
C ILE A 4 2.45 21.75 15.53
N PHE A 5 2.80 20.93 16.53
CA PHE A 5 3.18 19.53 16.31
C PHE A 5 2.06 18.71 15.67
N VAL A 6 0.80 18.96 16.06
CA VAL A 6 -0.36 18.31 15.43
C VAL A 6 -0.47 18.68 13.96
N ILE A 7 -0.41 19.97 13.63
CA ILE A 7 -0.47 20.42 12.22
C ILE A 7 0.71 19.87 11.43
N CYS A 8 1.92 19.93 11.97
CA CYS A 8 3.10 19.37 11.31
C CYS A 8 2.98 17.86 11.08
N GLY A 9 2.42 17.12 12.05
CA GLY A 9 2.17 15.67 11.91
C GLY A 9 1.14 15.36 10.83
N ILE A 10 0.06 16.13 10.77
CA ILE A 10 -0.96 16.01 9.72
C ILE A 10 -0.34 16.33 8.34
N ALA A 11 0.43 17.41 8.23
CA ALA A 11 1.09 17.80 6.99
C ALA A 11 2.09 16.75 6.52
N LEU A 12 2.93 16.23 7.43
CA LEU A 12 3.87 15.15 7.13
C LEU A 12 3.14 13.91 6.61
N THR A 13 2.05 13.53 7.27
CA THR A 13 1.22 12.39 6.87
C THR A 13 0.60 12.62 5.49
N ALA A 14 0.05 13.82 5.22
CA ALA A 14 -0.54 14.16 3.94
C ALA A 14 0.51 14.13 2.80
N LEU A 15 1.71 14.64 3.05
CA LEU A 15 2.81 14.62 2.07
C LEU A 15 3.33 13.19 1.83
N ALA A 16 3.55 12.41 2.89
CA ALA A 16 4.03 11.04 2.79
C ALA A 16 3.02 10.15 2.04
N TRP A 17 1.75 10.18 2.42
CA TRP A 17 0.70 9.38 1.76
C TRP A 17 0.29 9.92 0.38
N GLY A 18 0.36 11.24 0.17
CA GLY A 18 0.10 11.83 -1.14
C GLY A 18 1.17 11.47 -2.17
N SER A 19 2.45 11.43 -1.76
CA SER A 19 3.57 11.03 -2.62
C SER A 19 3.67 9.51 -2.81
N TYR A 20 3.13 8.72 -1.89
CA TYR A 20 3.18 7.26 -1.90
C TYR A 20 2.70 6.64 -3.22
N GLY A 21 1.53 7.07 -3.72
CA GLY A 21 0.93 6.51 -4.94
C GLY A 21 1.82 6.63 -6.17
N PRO A 22 2.28 7.85 -6.55
CA PRO A 22 3.21 8.05 -7.64
C PRO A 22 4.55 7.31 -7.47
N VAL A 23 5.16 7.37 -6.27
CA VAL A 23 6.45 6.71 -5.99
C VAL A 23 6.34 5.19 -6.11
N LEU A 24 5.23 4.62 -5.64
CA LEU A 24 4.98 3.18 -5.75
C LEU A 24 4.71 2.75 -7.20
N HIS A 25 3.99 3.56 -7.98
CA HIS A 25 3.77 3.31 -9.40
C HIS A 25 5.08 3.28 -10.18
N GLU A 26 5.97 4.22 -9.89
CA GLU A 26 7.32 4.25 -10.45
C GLU A 26 8.15 3.04 -9.98
N GLY A 27 8.05 2.66 -8.70
CA GLY A 27 8.66 1.43 -8.19
C GLY A 27 8.19 0.17 -8.91
N GLN A 28 6.88 0.04 -9.19
CA GLN A 28 6.34 -1.08 -9.97
C GLN A 28 6.96 -1.17 -11.37
N HIS A 29 7.17 -0.03 -12.02
CA HIS A 29 7.78 0.04 -13.34
C HIS A 29 9.21 -0.54 -13.33
N TYR A 30 10.05 -0.15 -12.35
CA TYR A 30 11.42 -0.68 -12.24
C TYR A 30 11.50 -2.13 -11.75
N LEU A 31 10.48 -2.63 -11.07
CA LEU A 31 10.41 -4.03 -10.61
C LEU A 31 9.75 -4.97 -11.63
N GLY A 32 9.66 -4.56 -12.91
CA GLY A 32 9.15 -5.40 -14.00
C GLY A 32 7.64 -5.56 -14.00
N ASN A 33 6.90 -4.62 -13.40
CA ASN A 33 5.43 -4.64 -13.24
C ASN A 33 4.89 -5.85 -12.45
N ASP A 34 5.75 -6.53 -11.70
CA ASP A 34 5.32 -7.60 -10.80
C ASP A 34 4.57 -7.04 -9.59
N ARG A 35 3.43 -7.65 -9.27
CA ARG A 35 2.52 -7.15 -8.23
C ARG A 35 3.04 -7.40 -6.82
N ILE A 36 3.82 -8.47 -6.63
CA ILE A 36 4.24 -8.96 -5.31
C ILE A 36 5.58 -8.35 -4.86
N LYS A 37 6.49 -8.01 -5.79
CA LYS A 37 7.81 -7.50 -5.40
C LYS A 37 7.73 -6.14 -4.68
N PRO A 38 6.93 -5.16 -5.13
CA PRO A 38 6.77 -3.89 -4.42
C PRO A 38 6.12 -4.06 -3.04
N LEU A 39 5.20 -5.02 -2.88
CA LEU A 39 4.56 -5.35 -1.60
C LEU A 39 5.61 -5.73 -0.53
N ILE A 40 6.57 -6.56 -0.91
CA ILE A 40 7.65 -7.00 -0.01
C ILE A 40 8.53 -5.82 0.38
N CYS A 41 8.91 -4.96 -0.59
CA CYS A 41 9.72 -3.77 -0.33
C CYS A 41 9.04 -2.79 0.63
N VAL A 42 7.74 -2.54 0.43
CA VAL A 42 6.95 -1.66 1.34
C VAL A 42 6.81 -2.29 2.73
N GLY A 43 6.55 -3.60 2.80
CA GLY A 43 6.48 -4.32 4.08
C GLY A 43 7.77 -4.24 4.89
N LEU A 44 8.92 -4.41 4.23
CA LEU A 44 10.22 -4.26 4.87
C LEU A 44 10.45 -2.83 5.37
N ALA A 45 10.09 -1.82 4.56
CA ALA A 45 10.19 -0.43 4.97
C ALA A 45 9.33 -0.12 6.21
N TYR A 46 8.10 -0.64 6.27
CA TYR A 46 7.24 -0.51 7.46
C TYR A 46 7.83 -1.19 8.69
N LEU A 47 8.40 -2.39 8.57
CA LEU A 47 9.05 -3.05 9.69
C LEU A 47 10.20 -2.19 10.24
N VAL A 48 11.07 -1.68 9.36
CA VAL A 48 12.22 -0.86 9.74
C VAL A 48 11.77 0.44 10.40
N VAL A 49 10.87 1.18 9.76
CA VAL A 49 10.42 2.50 10.25
C VAL A 49 9.60 2.36 11.54
N ALA A 50 8.67 1.40 11.61
CA ALA A 50 7.79 1.22 12.76
C ALA A 50 8.52 0.67 14.00
N VAL A 51 9.66 -0.01 13.83
CA VAL A 51 10.46 -0.51 14.96
C VAL A 51 11.53 0.51 15.36
N ILE A 52 12.31 1.03 14.41
CA ILE A 52 13.51 1.82 14.73
C ILE A 52 13.12 3.20 15.28
N ILE A 53 12.20 3.92 14.63
CA ILE A 53 11.90 5.30 15.03
C ILE A 53 11.27 5.36 16.43
N PRO A 54 10.21 4.58 16.75
CA PRO A 54 9.63 4.60 18.09
C PRO A 54 10.62 4.10 19.16
N SER A 55 11.43 3.08 18.85
CA SER A 55 12.45 2.59 19.79
C SER A 55 13.49 3.65 20.10
N ALA A 56 14.01 4.36 19.10
CA ALA A 56 14.98 5.44 19.30
C ALA A 56 14.40 6.57 20.16
N ILE A 57 13.14 6.95 19.92
CA ILE A 57 12.44 7.97 20.72
C ILE A 57 12.30 7.52 22.18
N LEU A 58 11.86 6.28 22.41
CA LEU A 58 11.67 5.73 23.76
C LEU A 58 12.98 5.56 24.52
N ILE A 59 14.06 5.14 23.84
CA ILE A 59 15.41 5.05 24.42
C ILE A 59 15.90 6.45 24.82
N ALA A 60 15.76 7.44 23.95
CA ALA A 60 16.14 8.82 24.25
C ALA A 60 15.36 9.43 25.42
N GLN A 61 14.12 8.95 25.65
CA GLN A 61 13.28 9.35 26.78
C GLN A 61 13.51 8.52 28.05
N GLY A 62 14.33 7.47 28.00
CA GLY A 62 14.55 6.56 29.13
C GLY A 62 13.34 5.68 29.50
N LYS A 63 12.36 5.54 28.59
CA LYS A 63 11.08 4.86 28.86
C LYS A 63 10.91 3.52 28.15
N PHE A 64 11.96 3.03 27.49
CA PHE A 64 11.86 1.85 26.62
C PHE A 64 11.32 0.60 27.33
N THR A 65 11.57 0.43 28.64
CA THR A 65 11.17 -0.74 29.43
C THR A 65 9.97 -0.49 30.36
N THR A 66 9.44 0.73 30.39
CA THR A 66 8.40 1.13 31.37
C THR A 66 7.01 1.15 30.71
N ASP A 67 5.96 0.91 31.49
CA ASP A 67 4.54 1.02 31.07
C ASP A 67 4.03 0.02 30.02
N TRP A 68 4.68 -1.13 29.87
CA TRP A 68 4.18 -2.21 29.01
C TRP A 68 2.99 -2.94 29.66
N THR A 69 1.81 -2.80 29.09
CA THR A 69 0.60 -3.53 29.51
C THR A 69 0.15 -4.51 28.42
N PHE A 70 -0.35 -5.69 28.81
CA PHE A 70 -0.84 -6.67 27.84
C PHE A 70 -2.01 -6.11 27.01
N SER A 71 -2.92 -5.36 27.64
CA SER A 71 -4.03 -4.72 26.94
C SER A 71 -3.55 -3.70 25.90
N GLY A 72 -2.61 -2.83 26.26
CA GLY A 72 -2.02 -1.86 25.33
C GLY A 72 -1.32 -2.54 24.17
N PHE A 73 -0.58 -3.63 24.43
CA PHE A 73 0.07 -4.44 23.41
C PHE A 73 -0.96 -5.06 22.44
N SER A 74 -2.00 -5.74 22.95
CA SER A 74 -3.00 -6.40 22.10
C SER A 74 -3.76 -5.40 21.22
N TRP A 75 -4.19 -4.25 21.78
CA TRP A 75 -4.86 -3.21 21.00
C TRP A 75 -3.94 -2.61 19.94
N SER A 76 -2.67 -2.36 20.28
CA SER A 76 -1.67 -1.84 19.33
C SER A 76 -1.37 -2.86 18.23
N PHE A 77 -1.31 -4.15 18.57
CA PHE A 77 -1.09 -5.22 17.63
C PHE A 77 -2.25 -5.35 16.64
N ILE A 78 -3.50 -5.39 17.14
CA ILE A 78 -4.70 -5.42 16.29
C ILE A 78 -4.73 -4.18 15.38
N ALA A 79 -4.44 -2.99 15.91
CA ALA A 79 -4.37 -1.77 15.12
C ALA A 79 -3.31 -1.87 14.00
N GLY A 80 -2.12 -2.41 14.31
CA GLY A 80 -1.06 -2.64 13.33
C GLY A 80 -1.45 -3.66 12.26
N THR A 81 -2.13 -4.75 12.65
CA THR A 81 -2.66 -5.75 11.72
C THR A 81 -3.72 -5.14 10.78
N CYS A 82 -4.68 -4.38 11.32
CA CYS A 82 -5.67 -3.66 10.52
C CYS A 82 -5.01 -2.69 9.52
N GLY A 83 -4.00 -1.93 9.95
CA GLY A 83 -3.26 -1.02 9.09
C GLY A 83 -2.51 -1.75 7.96
N THR A 84 -1.88 -2.88 8.27
CA THR A 84 -1.15 -3.70 7.29
C THR A 84 -2.10 -4.27 6.24
N PHE A 85 -3.26 -4.78 6.64
CA PHE A 85 -4.29 -5.23 5.69
C PHE A 85 -4.84 -4.08 4.83
N GLY A 86 -5.00 -2.88 5.41
CA GLY A 86 -5.38 -1.69 4.65
C GLY A 86 -4.36 -1.32 3.57
N ALA A 87 -3.07 -1.30 3.94
CA ALA A 87 -1.97 -1.05 2.98
C ALA A 87 -1.87 -2.15 1.92
N PHE A 88 -2.06 -3.41 2.31
CA PHE A 88 -2.10 -4.54 1.38
C PHE A 88 -3.22 -4.38 0.35
N GLY A 89 -4.44 -4.04 0.77
CA GLY A 89 -5.57 -3.77 -0.11
C GLY A 89 -5.32 -2.57 -1.05
N LEU A 90 -4.72 -1.50 -0.53
CA LEU A 90 -4.34 -0.33 -1.31
C LEU A 90 -3.36 -0.69 -2.43
N ILE A 91 -2.31 -1.45 -2.11
CA ILE A 91 -1.29 -1.87 -3.09
C ILE A 91 -1.87 -2.84 -4.11
N LEU A 92 -2.74 -3.77 -3.68
CA LEU A 92 -3.47 -4.63 -4.61
C LEU A 92 -4.34 -3.84 -5.58
N ALA A 93 -5.03 -2.80 -5.11
CA ALA A 93 -5.82 -1.94 -5.96
C ALA A 93 -4.95 -1.23 -7.03
N LEU A 94 -3.78 -0.73 -6.64
CA LEU A 94 -2.84 -0.09 -7.58
C LEU A 94 -2.21 -1.09 -8.57
N THR A 95 -1.74 -2.23 -8.08
CA THR A 95 -1.10 -3.28 -8.90
C THR A 95 -2.09 -3.96 -9.86
N ASN A 96 -3.39 -3.96 -9.55
CA ASN A 96 -4.45 -4.47 -10.42
C ASN A 96 -4.97 -3.43 -11.44
N GLY A 97 -4.23 -2.35 -11.69
CA GLY A 97 -4.57 -1.34 -12.69
C GLY A 97 -5.34 -0.12 -12.15
N GLY A 98 -5.46 -0.01 -10.82
CA GLY A 98 -5.94 1.20 -10.18
C GLY A 98 -4.95 2.35 -10.35
N LYS A 99 -5.44 3.48 -10.86
CA LYS A 99 -4.64 4.69 -11.04
C LYS A 99 -4.42 5.36 -9.68
N PRO A 100 -3.18 5.73 -9.29
CA PRO A 100 -2.90 6.38 -8.00
C PRO A 100 -3.78 7.59 -7.70
N TRP A 101 -4.06 8.42 -8.70
CA TRP A 101 -4.89 9.63 -8.56
C TRP A 101 -6.39 9.36 -8.40
N ILE A 102 -6.86 8.12 -8.60
CA ILE A 102 -8.26 7.71 -8.35
C ILE A 102 -8.33 6.92 -7.03
N VAL A 103 -7.43 5.94 -6.86
CA VAL A 103 -7.43 5.04 -5.71
C VAL A 103 -7.09 5.77 -4.42
N MET A 104 -6.09 6.68 -4.43
CA MET A 104 -5.67 7.37 -3.21
C MET A 104 -6.79 8.27 -2.65
N PRO A 105 -7.39 9.20 -3.43
CA PRO A 105 -8.48 10.04 -2.90
C PRO A 105 -9.68 9.22 -2.44
N LEU A 106 -9.93 8.06 -3.06
CA LEU A 106 -11.04 7.20 -2.68
C LEU A 106 -10.83 6.57 -1.30
N VAL A 107 -9.68 5.95 -1.08
CA VAL A 107 -9.37 5.28 0.19
C VAL A 107 -9.30 6.31 1.32
N PHE A 108 -8.63 7.45 1.09
CA PHE A 108 -8.52 8.52 2.08
C PHE A 108 -9.81 9.32 2.26
N GLY A 109 -10.72 9.33 1.29
CA GLY A 109 -12.05 9.91 1.44
C GLY A 109 -12.99 9.03 2.29
N PHE A 110 -12.90 7.71 2.14
CA PHE A 110 -13.73 6.77 2.91
C PHE A 110 -13.20 6.47 4.32
N ALA A 111 -11.89 6.50 4.54
CA ALA A 111 -11.31 6.21 5.84
C ALA A 111 -11.86 7.07 7.00
N PRO A 112 -12.05 8.40 6.85
CA PRO A 112 -12.69 9.24 7.87
C PRO A 112 -14.14 8.82 8.16
N ILE A 113 -14.89 8.39 7.15
CA ILE A 113 -16.29 7.95 7.30
C ILE A 113 -16.35 6.68 8.15
N VAL A 114 -15.51 5.68 7.84
CA VAL A 114 -15.44 4.43 8.62
C VAL A 114 -15.03 4.71 10.07
N THR A 115 -14.00 5.55 10.26
CA THR A 115 -13.53 5.94 11.59
C THR A 115 -14.63 6.65 12.40
N THR A 116 -15.39 7.51 11.73
CA THR A 116 -16.52 8.22 12.33
C THR A 116 -17.63 7.27 12.76
N ILE A 117 -18.03 6.33 11.90
CA ILE A 117 -19.05 5.32 12.20
C ILE A 117 -18.63 4.49 13.41
N ILE A 118 -17.40 3.96 13.41
CA ILE A 118 -16.86 3.19 14.54
C ILE A 118 -16.90 4.03 15.82
N SER A 119 -16.49 5.29 15.75
CA SER A 119 -16.50 6.19 16.91
C SER A 119 -17.91 6.46 17.45
N LEU A 120 -18.90 6.67 16.57
CA LEU A 120 -20.30 6.84 16.97
C LEU A 120 -20.85 5.60 17.66
N PHE A 121 -20.55 4.40 17.14
CA PHE A 121 -20.95 3.14 17.74
C PHE A 121 -20.26 2.90 19.09
N THR A 122 -18.93 2.94 19.13
CA THR A 122 -18.15 2.61 20.33
C THR A 122 -18.41 3.57 21.48
N LYS A 123 -18.61 4.87 21.19
CA LYS A 123 -18.84 5.88 22.22
C LYS A 123 -20.33 6.20 22.44
N ASN A 124 -21.23 5.60 21.67
CA ASN A 124 -22.69 5.81 21.75
C ASN A 124 -23.12 7.28 21.61
N LEU A 125 -22.47 8.03 20.70
CA LEU A 125 -22.69 9.47 20.49
C LEU A 125 -23.85 9.79 19.54
N TRP A 126 -24.71 8.82 19.21
CA TRP A 126 -25.79 9.00 18.24
C TRP A 126 -26.71 10.20 18.54
N SER A 127 -26.97 10.45 19.84
CA SER A 127 -27.79 11.57 20.32
C SER A 127 -27.03 12.90 20.43
N GLN A 128 -25.70 12.85 20.53
CA GLN A 128 -24.84 14.05 20.64
C GLN A 128 -24.31 14.54 19.28
N ALA A 129 -24.42 13.71 18.25
CA ALA A 129 -24.07 14.08 16.89
C ALA A 129 -25.08 15.13 16.37
N GLY A 130 -24.63 16.38 16.32
CA GLY A 130 -25.45 17.48 15.81
C GLY A 130 -25.74 17.37 14.32
N PRO A 131 -26.79 18.03 13.79
CA PRO A 131 -27.15 17.98 12.38
C PRO A 131 -26.02 18.38 11.42
N VAL A 132 -25.18 19.34 11.82
CA VAL A 132 -24.01 19.83 11.04
C VAL A 132 -22.96 18.74 10.86
N PHE A 133 -22.79 17.85 11.85
CA PHE A 133 -21.84 16.74 11.76
C PHE A 133 -22.27 15.73 10.69
N TYR A 134 -23.56 15.36 10.69
CA TYR A 134 -24.12 14.49 9.65
C TYR A 134 -24.06 15.13 8.27
N ALA A 135 -24.31 16.44 8.16
CA ALA A 135 -24.13 17.18 6.91
C ALA A 135 -22.68 17.11 6.41
N GLY A 136 -21.68 17.22 7.29
CA GLY A 136 -20.27 17.06 6.95
C GLY A 136 -19.92 15.66 6.43
N ILE A 137 -20.49 14.60 7.03
CA ILE A 137 -20.32 13.23 6.53
C ILE A 137 -20.97 13.09 5.14
N ILE A 138 -22.19 13.57 4.95
CA ILE A 138 -22.89 13.54 3.66
C ILE A 138 -22.08 14.29 2.60
N MET A 139 -21.54 15.46 2.93
CA MET A 139 -20.68 16.23 2.03
C MET A 139 -19.39 15.48 1.68
N THR A 140 -18.79 14.78 2.64
CA THR A 140 -17.60 13.94 2.40
C THR A 140 -17.91 12.77 1.47
N ILE A 141 -19.03 12.08 1.70
CA ILE A 141 -19.52 11.00 0.83
C ILE A 141 -19.79 11.55 -0.57
N ALA A 142 -20.50 12.68 -0.67
CA ALA A 142 -20.80 13.34 -1.94
C ALA A 142 -19.51 13.70 -2.68
N GLY A 143 -18.52 14.30 -2.00
CA GLY A 143 -17.21 14.59 -2.58
C GLY A 143 -16.48 13.35 -3.08
N ALA A 144 -16.47 12.26 -2.30
CA ALA A 144 -15.87 10.99 -2.71
C ALA A 144 -16.58 10.40 -3.96
N VAL A 145 -17.92 10.45 -4.00
CA VAL A 145 -18.73 10.02 -5.15
C VAL A 145 -18.47 10.90 -6.38
N THR A 146 -18.40 12.23 -6.21
CA THR A 146 -18.06 13.15 -7.30
C THR A 146 -16.67 12.83 -7.87
N VAL A 147 -15.66 12.58 -7.02
CA VAL A 147 -14.32 12.18 -7.47
C VAL A 147 -14.38 10.87 -8.26
N LEU A 148 -15.20 9.89 -7.86
CA LEU A 148 -15.39 8.65 -8.62
C LEU A 148 -16.06 8.86 -9.98
N LEU A 149 -17.14 9.64 -10.01
CA LEU A 149 -17.94 9.85 -11.22
C LEU A 149 -17.22 10.72 -12.25
N PHE A 150 -16.48 11.73 -11.78
CA PHE A 150 -15.77 12.70 -12.61
C PHE A 150 -14.26 12.44 -12.65
N ALA A 151 -13.79 11.28 -12.18
CA ALA A 151 -12.41 10.86 -12.35
C ALA A 151 -12.06 10.89 -13.86
N PRO A 152 -10.97 11.56 -14.26
CA PRO A 152 -10.59 11.63 -15.67
C PRO A 152 -10.29 10.21 -16.18
N LYS A 153 -11.18 9.72 -17.05
CA LYS A 153 -10.98 8.47 -17.79
C LYS A 153 -9.86 8.74 -18.78
N GLY A 154 -8.63 8.37 -18.41
CA GLY A 154 -7.48 8.44 -19.30
C GLY A 154 -7.83 7.88 -20.69
N ALA A 155 -7.32 8.54 -21.73
CA ALA A 155 -7.56 8.21 -23.13
C ALA A 155 -7.42 6.69 -23.40
N PRO A 156 -8.22 6.12 -24.31
CA PRO A 156 -8.21 4.69 -24.58
C PRO A 156 -6.81 4.22 -24.99
N PRO A 157 -6.39 3.00 -24.59
CA PRO A 157 -5.12 2.43 -25.01
C PRO A 157 -5.11 2.34 -26.54
N GLN A 158 -4.08 2.92 -27.15
CA GLN A 158 -3.83 2.81 -28.57
C GLN A 158 -3.65 1.31 -28.87
N LYS A 159 -4.63 0.76 -29.60
CA LYS A 159 -4.72 -0.62 -30.04
C LYS A 159 -3.50 -0.96 -30.88
N SER A 160 -2.45 -1.53 -30.28
CA SER A 160 -1.43 -2.24 -31.05
C SER A 160 -2.00 -3.61 -31.38
N ALA A 161 -2.33 -3.78 -32.65
CA ALA A 161 -2.94 -4.97 -33.21
C ALA A 161 -1.98 -6.16 -33.10
N HIS A 162 -2.36 -7.18 -32.32
CA HIS A 162 -2.21 -8.58 -32.70
C HIS A 162 -3.27 -9.41 -31.98
N ALA A 163 -4.18 -9.96 -32.76
CA ALA A 163 -5.12 -11.01 -32.41
C ALA A 163 -5.08 -12.02 -33.57
N PRO A 164 -5.56 -13.25 -33.43
CA PRO A 164 -5.58 -14.14 -32.25
C PRO A 164 -5.15 -15.58 -32.64
N GLU A 165 -4.69 -16.42 -31.69
CA GLU A 165 -4.86 -17.88 -31.87
C GLU A 165 -5.02 -18.64 -30.54
N LYS A 166 -6.30 -18.94 -30.29
CA LYS A 166 -6.94 -20.13 -29.72
C LYS A 166 -6.20 -21.04 -28.70
N THR A 167 -6.87 -21.11 -27.55
CA THR A 167 -6.99 -22.17 -26.53
C THR A 167 -6.92 -23.62 -27.03
N GLU A 168 -6.14 -24.47 -26.35
CA GLU A 168 -6.39 -25.89 -26.01
C GLU A 168 -5.27 -26.32 -25.03
N GLU A 169 -5.55 -26.39 -23.73
CA GLU A 169 -5.84 -27.62 -22.97
C GLU A 169 -4.64 -28.58 -22.89
N VAL A 170 -4.13 -28.82 -21.67
CA VAL A 170 -4.05 -30.16 -21.05
C VAL A 170 -3.21 -30.09 -19.77
N SER A 171 -3.88 -30.48 -18.69
CA SER A 171 -3.36 -30.87 -17.40
C SER A 171 -2.39 -32.06 -17.51
N LYS A 172 -1.38 -32.07 -16.62
CA LYS A 172 -0.65 -33.26 -16.10
C LYS A 172 0.55 -33.75 -16.91
N ALA A 173 1.74 -33.51 -16.37
CA ALA A 173 2.73 -34.54 -15.99
C ALA A 173 4.12 -33.92 -15.82
N GLU A 174 4.61 -33.88 -14.59
CA GLU A 174 6.03 -34.07 -14.28
C GLU A 174 6.35 -35.56 -14.60
N PRO A 175 7.47 -35.90 -15.26
CA PRO A 175 8.76 -35.99 -14.56
C PRO A 175 10.03 -35.65 -15.37
N THR A 176 11.01 -35.11 -14.63
CA THR A 176 12.46 -35.41 -14.69
C THR A 176 13.20 -35.23 -16.04
N GLN A 177 14.15 -34.28 -16.09
CA GLN A 177 15.58 -34.50 -16.42
C GLN A 177 16.35 -33.18 -16.57
N GLN A 178 17.15 -32.82 -15.55
CA GLN A 178 18.49 -32.24 -15.76
C GLN A 178 19.39 -33.39 -16.28
N PRO A 179 20.36 -33.18 -17.19
CA PRO A 179 21.49 -32.27 -16.95
C PRO A 179 22.14 -31.65 -18.22
N SER A 180 23.23 -30.88 -18.02
CA SER A 180 24.27 -30.46 -18.99
C SER A 180 24.13 -29.09 -19.68
N ALA A 181 24.57 -28.04 -18.98
CA ALA A 181 25.08 -26.83 -19.61
C ALA A 181 26.25 -26.19 -18.83
N ILE A 182 27.05 -27.00 -18.14
CA ILE A 182 28.39 -26.64 -17.64
C ILE A 182 29.44 -27.45 -18.42
N GLU A 183 29.45 -27.31 -19.75
CA GLU A 183 30.49 -27.90 -20.61
C GLU A 183 30.65 -27.13 -21.94
N LYS A 184 30.56 -25.79 -21.89
CA LYS A 184 30.86 -24.95 -23.06
C LYS A 184 31.76 -23.73 -22.79
N LEU A 185 32.38 -23.65 -21.61
CA LEU A 185 33.26 -22.53 -21.24
C LEU A 185 34.76 -22.87 -21.06
N THR A 186 35.20 -24.10 -21.35
CA THR A 186 36.61 -24.51 -21.12
C THR A 186 37.31 -25.15 -22.33
N GLY A 187 36.76 -25.03 -23.54
CA GLY A 187 37.24 -25.83 -24.69
C GLY A 187 37.65 -25.12 -25.98
N LYS A 188 37.59 -23.77 -26.09
CA LYS A 188 37.97 -23.06 -27.33
C LYS A 188 38.53 -21.66 -27.07
N SER A 189 39.74 -21.58 -26.53
CA SER A 189 40.63 -20.42 -26.72
C SER A 189 42.08 -20.82 -26.48
N GLN A 190 42.57 -21.73 -27.33
CA GLN A 190 43.98 -22.02 -27.56
C GLN A 190 44.12 -22.21 -29.06
N ALA A 191 44.22 -21.09 -29.78
CA ALA A 191 44.80 -21.00 -31.11
C ALA A 191 44.90 -19.51 -31.49
N LYS A 192 46.13 -18.99 -31.51
CA LYS A 192 46.73 -18.19 -32.59
C LYS A 192 47.49 -16.94 -32.11
N SER A 193 48.71 -16.85 -32.66
CA SER A 193 49.65 -15.73 -32.84
C SER A 193 50.51 -15.23 -31.67
N GLU A 194 51.79 -15.62 -31.81
CA GLU A 194 53.05 -14.90 -31.52
C GLU A 194 53.54 -14.75 -30.07
#